data_AF-A0A0K2SKF2-F1
#
_entry.id   AF-A0A0K2SKF2-F1
#
_cell.length_a   1.000
_cell.length_b   1.000
_cell.length_c   1.000
_cell.angle_alpha   90.00
_cell.angle_beta   90.00
_cell.angle_gamma   90.00
#
_symmetry.space_group_name_H-M   'P 1'
#
loop_
_entity.id
_entity.type
_entity.pdbx_description
1 polymer ?
#
loop_
_entity_poly.entity_id
_entity_poly.type
_entity_poly.pdbx_seq_one_letter_code
_entity_poly.pdbx_strand_id
1 'polypeptide(L)'
;MEQALGRHILCEAYGCDVQVLNDLDAVQRIMVEAAVVAGAEVREVAFHRFSPQGVSGVVVISESHLAIHTWPELGYAAIDVFTCGEDVNPWDACNYIVDRFEAQTTTANEVRRGIIRQNPAQEEASQRVYETL
;
A
#
# COMPACT_ATOMS: atom_id res chain seq x y z
N MET A 1 9.48 14.55 16.31
CA MET A 1 9.38 13.63 15.16
C MET A 1 8.23 14.10 14.30
N GLU A 2 8.42 14.22 12.98
CA GLU A 2 7.32 14.51 12.07
C GLU A 2 6.32 13.34 12.08
N GLN A 3 5.07 13.62 12.45
CA GLN A 3 3.97 12.67 12.45
C GLN A 3 3.31 12.68 11.06
N ALA A 4 3.12 11.50 10.46
CA ALA A 4 2.47 11.34 9.17
C ALA A 4 1.12 10.63 9.37
N LEU A 5 0.11 11.02 8.58
CA LEU A 5 -1.22 10.37 8.61
C LEU A 5 -1.19 8.93 8.10
N GLY A 6 -0.24 8.61 7.21
CA GLY A 6 -0.08 7.26 6.70
C GLY A 6 1.25 7.01 5.99
N ARG A 7 1.44 5.77 5.59
CA ARG A 7 2.66 5.25 4.97
C ARG A 7 2.29 4.58 3.65
N HIS A 8 2.95 4.97 2.57
CA HIS A 8 2.66 4.48 1.23
C HIS A 8 3.89 3.81 0.63
N ILE A 9 3.81 2.50 0.43
CA ILE A 9 4.84 1.75 -0.28
C ILE A 9 4.49 1.72 -1.76
N LEU A 10 5.45 2.09 -2.58
CA LEU A 10 5.44 1.92 -4.03
C LEU A 10 6.44 0.81 -4.35
N CYS A 11 5.96 -0.34 -4.80
CA CYS A 11 6.75 -1.53 -5.07
C CYS A 11 6.70 -1.92 -6.55
N GLU A 12 7.89 -2.09 -7.11
CA GLU A 12 8.15 -2.64 -8.43
C GLU A 12 8.55 -4.11 -8.26
N ALA A 13 7.74 -5.06 -8.74
CA ALA A 13 8.01 -6.49 -8.64
C ALA A 13 8.30 -7.10 -10.02
N TYR A 14 9.44 -7.78 -10.15
CA TYR A 14 9.95 -8.34 -11.41
C TYR A 14 10.16 -9.85 -11.30
N GLY A 15 10.03 -10.54 -12.43
CA GLY A 15 10.21 -11.99 -12.52
C GLY A 15 9.11 -12.78 -11.81
N CYS A 16 7.91 -12.23 -11.70
CA CYS A 16 6.76 -12.87 -11.07
C CYS A 16 6.21 -14.04 -11.92
N ASP A 17 5.45 -14.94 -11.30
CA ASP A 17 4.72 -15.99 -12.02
C ASP A 17 3.66 -15.40 -12.96
N VAL A 18 3.89 -15.58 -14.26
CA VAL A 18 3.03 -15.07 -15.33
C VAL A 18 1.62 -15.64 -15.31
N GLN A 19 1.42 -16.85 -14.77
CA GLN A 19 0.09 -17.44 -14.61
C GLN A 19 -0.69 -16.72 -13.52
N VAL A 20 -0.03 -16.44 -12.39
CA VAL A 20 -0.62 -15.65 -11.29
C VAL A 20 -0.96 -14.25 -11.78
N LEU A 21 -0.03 -13.57 -12.46
CA LEU A 21 -0.24 -12.20 -12.95
C LEU A 21 -1.42 -12.04 -13.91
N ASN A 22 -1.82 -13.12 -14.60
CA ASN A 22 -2.88 -13.10 -15.61
C ASN A 22 -4.21 -13.70 -15.12
N ASP A 23 -4.25 -14.18 -13.88
CA ASP A 23 -5.43 -14.76 -13.24
C ASP A 23 -6.12 -13.72 -12.36
N LEU A 24 -7.32 -13.30 -12.78
CA LEU A 24 -8.12 -12.29 -12.09
C LEU A 24 -8.44 -12.68 -10.65
N ASP A 25 -8.84 -13.94 -10.44
CA ASP A 25 -9.31 -14.43 -9.15
C ASP A 25 -8.13 -14.62 -8.20
N ALA A 26 -6.98 -15.09 -8.72
CA ALA A 26 -5.75 -15.20 -7.94
C ALA A 26 -5.24 -13.82 -7.49
N VAL A 27 -5.15 -12.85 -8.41
CA VAL A 27 -4.69 -11.48 -8.09
C VAL A 27 -5.62 -10.83 -7.07
N GLN A 28 -6.94 -10.89 -7.28
CA GLN A 28 -7.91 -10.34 -6.33
C GLN A 28 -7.76 -10.97 -4.94
N ARG A 29 -7.68 -12.30 -4.87
CA ARG A 29 -7.54 -13.03 -3.60
C ARG A 29 -6.26 -12.66 -2.87
N ILE A 30 -5.13 -12.61 -3.56
CA ILE A 30 -3.83 -12.25 -2.94
C ILE A 30 -3.87 -10.83 -2.39
N MET A 31 -4.42 -9.88 -3.13
CA MET A 31 -4.50 -8.48 -2.70
C MET A 31 -5.44 -8.30 -1.47
N VAL A 32 -6.55 -9.03 -1.43
CA VAL A 32 -7.46 -9.01 -0.27
C VAL A 32 -6.82 -9.68 0.95
N GLU A 33 -6.18 -10.84 0.77
CA GLU A 33 -5.44 -11.52 1.84
C GLU A 33 -4.31 -10.63 2.38
N ALA A 34 -3.60 -9.90 1.52
CA ALA A 34 -2.55 -8.95 1.91
C ALA A 34 -3.08 -7.84 2.82
N ALA A 35 -4.24 -7.25 2.49
CA ALA A 35 -4.88 -6.24 3.34
C ALA A 35 -5.20 -6.81 4.73
N VAL A 36 -5.74 -8.03 4.79
CA VAL A 36 -6.06 -8.70 6.07
C VAL A 36 -4.80 -9.03 6.87
N VAL A 37 -3.73 -9.51 6.22
CA VAL A 37 -2.44 -9.81 6.86
C VAL A 37 -1.81 -8.56 7.48
N ALA A 38 -1.95 -7.40 6.83
CA ALA A 38 -1.49 -6.14 7.40
C ALA A 38 -2.37 -5.62 8.56
N GLY A 39 -3.49 -6.28 8.84
CA GLY A 39 -4.46 -5.85 9.86
C GLY A 39 -5.43 -4.77 9.38
N ALA A 40 -5.54 -4.55 8.07
CA ALA A 40 -6.46 -3.56 7.50
C ALA A 40 -7.86 -4.13 7.29
N GLU A 41 -8.87 -3.27 7.49
CA GLU A 41 -10.27 -3.60 7.22
C GLU A 41 -10.63 -3.26 5.77
N VAL A 42 -11.02 -4.28 5.00
CA VAL A 42 -11.45 -4.12 3.60
C VAL A 42 -12.86 -3.52 3.52
N ARG A 43 -13.01 -2.48 2.71
CA ARG A 43 -14.29 -1.80 2.44
C ARG A 43 -14.88 -2.19 1.11
N GLU A 44 -14.07 -2.12 0.05
CA GLU A 44 -14.51 -2.38 -1.32
C GLU A 44 -13.37 -3.03 -2.12
N VAL A 45 -13.72 -3.80 -3.14
CA VAL A 45 -12.78 -4.42 -4.06
C VAL A 45 -13.25 -4.21 -5.49
N ALA A 46 -12.33 -3.85 -6.39
CA ALA A 46 -12.62 -3.70 -7.81
C ALA A 46 -11.42 -4.20 -8.62
N PHE A 47 -11.65 -5.21 -9.46
CA PHE A 47 -10.63 -5.81 -10.31
C PHE A 47 -11.13 -5.95 -11.74
N HIS A 48 -10.21 -5.82 -12.70
CA HIS A 48 -10.48 -5.94 -14.11
C HIS A 48 -9.33 -6.68 -14.79
N ARG A 49 -9.66 -7.71 -15.56
CA ARG A 49 -8.71 -8.39 -16.45
C ARG A 49 -8.84 -7.83 -17.85
N PHE A 50 -7.71 -7.45 -18.44
CA PHE A 50 -7.63 -6.95 -19.81
C PHE A 50 -7.50 -8.08 -20.83
N SER A 51 -7.77 -7.74 -22.09
CA SER A 51 -7.51 -8.59 -23.25
C SER A 51 -6.32 -8.02 -24.02
N PRO A 52 -5.29 -8.83 -24.37
CA PRO A 52 -5.24 -10.28 -24.21
C PRO A 52 -4.91 -10.78 -22.79
N GLN A 53 -4.28 -9.95 -21.95
CA GLN A 53 -3.79 -10.34 -20.63
C GLN A 53 -3.58 -9.14 -19.71
N GLY A 54 -3.29 -9.42 -18.43
CA GLY A 54 -3.01 -8.42 -17.40
C GLY A 54 -4.23 -8.08 -16.57
N VAL A 55 -3.98 -7.66 -15.33
CA VAL A 55 -5.00 -7.36 -14.32
C VAL A 55 -4.68 -6.01 -13.69
N SER A 56 -5.70 -5.16 -13.57
CA SER A 56 -5.67 -4.01 -12.67
C SER A 56 -6.66 -4.23 -11.54
N GLY A 57 -6.31 -3.82 -10.34
CA GLY A 57 -7.27 -3.84 -9.25
C GLY A 57 -6.90 -2.97 -8.08
N VAL A 58 -7.91 -2.73 -7.25
CA VAL A 58 -7.81 -1.95 -6.01
C VAL A 58 -8.64 -2.60 -4.92
N VAL A 59 -8.06 -2.63 -3.72
CA VAL A 59 -8.71 -2.96 -2.46
C VAL A 59 -8.76 -1.67 -1.66
N VAL A 60 -9.96 -1.13 -1.50
CA VAL A 60 -10.19 0.05 -0.65
C VAL A 60 -10.24 -0.42 0.79
N ILE A 61 -9.42 0.20 1.65
CA ILE A 61 -9.41 -0.02 3.10
C ILE A 61 -9.77 1.28 3.80
N SER A 62 -9.93 1.26 5.13
CA SER A 62 -10.23 2.48 5.89
C SER A 62 -9.23 3.61 5.60
N GLU A 63 -9.70 4.65 4.89
CA GLU A 63 -8.98 5.89 4.55
C GLU A 63 -7.74 5.74 3.65
N SER A 64 -7.56 4.58 2.99
CA SER A 64 -6.40 4.32 2.12
C SER A 64 -6.68 3.16 1.14
N HIS A 65 -5.67 2.51 0.56
CA HIS A 65 -5.87 1.46 -0.46
C HIS A 65 -4.64 0.58 -0.68
N LEU A 66 -4.88 -0.63 -1.20
CA LEU A 66 -3.89 -1.41 -1.93
C LEU A 66 -4.28 -1.43 -3.41
N ALA A 67 -3.38 -1.11 -4.32
CA ALA A 67 -3.62 -1.17 -5.76
C ALA A 67 -2.55 -1.97 -6.48
N ILE A 68 -2.91 -2.53 -7.64
CA ILE A 68 -2.00 -3.33 -8.45
C ILE A 68 -2.30 -3.21 -9.93
N HIS A 69 -1.24 -3.26 -10.72
CA HIS A 69 -1.27 -3.36 -12.18
C HIS A 69 -0.25 -4.41 -12.64
N THR A 70 -0.69 -5.38 -13.45
CA THR A 70 0.18 -6.48 -13.91
C THR A 70 0.43 -6.43 -15.42
N TRP A 71 1.65 -6.81 -15.81
CA TRP A 71 2.08 -7.04 -17.19
C TRP A 71 2.69 -8.44 -17.29
N PRO A 72 1.87 -9.49 -17.49
CA PRO A 72 2.32 -10.87 -17.54
C PRO A 72 3.43 -11.14 -18.58
N GLU A 73 3.41 -10.46 -19.73
CA GLU A 73 4.44 -10.56 -20.78
C GLU A 73 5.83 -10.12 -20.32
N LEU A 74 5.90 -9.32 -19.26
CA LEU A 74 7.15 -8.85 -18.66
C LEU A 74 7.45 -9.54 -17.32
N GLY A 75 6.56 -10.41 -16.83
CA GLY A 75 6.66 -10.94 -15.46
C GLY A 75 6.65 -9.82 -14.40
N TYR A 76 5.93 -8.74 -14.65
CA TYR A 76 6.00 -7.50 -13.86
C TYR A 76 4.67 -7.14 -13.21
N ALA A 77 4.75 -6.60 -11.98
CA ALA A 77 3.63 -5.96 -11.30
C ALA A 77 4.08 -4.65 -10.63
N ALA A 78 3.29 -3.60 -10.82
CA ALA A 78 3.35 -2.37 -10.04
C ALA A 78 2.35 -2.47 -8.89
N ILE A 79 2.82 -2.28 -7.66
CA ILE A 79 2.04 -2.49 -6.43
C ILE A 79 2.12 -1.24 -5.56
N ASP A 80 0.96 -0.74 -5.17
CA ASP A 80 0.80 0.38 -4.24
C ASP A 80 0.18 -0.16 -2.94
N VAL A 81 0.85 0.02 -1.80
CA VAL A 81 0.31 -0.31 -0.48
C VAL A 81 0.29 0.94 0.37
N PHE A 82 -0.86 1.60 0.41
CA PHE A 82 -1.08 2.77 1.25
C PHE A 82 -1.92 2.38 2.45
N THR A 83 -1.38 2.58 3.66
CA THR A 83 -2.10 2.39 4.92
C THR A 83 -2.07 3.65 5.77
N CYS A 84 -3.10 3.82 6.60
CA CYS A 84 -3.23 4.90 7.58
C CYS A 84 -3.21 4.33 9.01
N GLY A 85 -2.79 5.14 9.98
CA GLY A 85 -2.66 4.73 11.38
C GLY A 85 -1.32 4.05 11.70
N GLU A 86 -1.08 3.83 13.00
CA GLU A 86 0.18 3.26 13.51
C GLU A 86 0.11 1.73 13.70
N ASP A 87 -1.09 1.17 13.80
CA ASP A 87 -1.32 -0.25 14.06
C ASP A 87 -1.20 -1.14 12.81
N VAL A 88 -1.14 -0.54 11.62
CA VAL A 88 -1.10 -1.24 10.33
C VAL A 88 0.28 -1.04 9.68
N ASN A 89 1.03 -2.12 9.49
CA ASN A 89 2.31 -2.07 8.82
C ASN A 89 2.17 -2.39 7.32
N PRO A 90 2.33 -1.42 6.39
CA PRO A 90 2.16 -1.65 4.96
C PRO A 90 3.18 -2.65 4.39
N TRP A 91 4.34 -2.83 5.03
CA TRP A 91 5.33 -3.81 4.57
C TRP A 91 4.85 -5.24 4.70
N ASP A 92 3.95 -5.55 5.63
CA ASP A 92 3.42 -6.89 5.80
C ASP A 92 2.55 -7.28 4.60
N ALA A 93 1.70 -6.35 4.13
CA ALA A 93 0.95 -6.50 2.89
C ALA A 93 1.87 -6.57 1.66
N CYS A 94 2.84 -5.65 1.54
CA CYS A 94 3.76 -5.63 0.40
C CYS A 94 4.55 -6.95 0.29
N ASN A 95 5.12 -7.43 1.39
CA ASN A 95 5.88 -8.68 1.45
C ASN A 95 5.00 -9.90 1.12
N TYR A 96 3.76 -9.91 1.61
CA TYR A 96 2.81 -10.97 1.28
C TYR A 96 2.51 -11.03 -0.23
N ILE A 97 2.29 -9.87 -0.86
CA ILE A 97 1.98 -9.81 -2.29
C ILE A 97 3.16 -10.34 -3.11
N VAL A 98 4.38 -9.84 -2.84
CA VAL A 98 5.56 -10.23 -3.64
C VAL A 98 5.92 -11.71 -3.46
N ASP A 99 5.74 -12.27 -2.27
CA ASP A 99 5.93 -13.71 -2.00
C ASP A 99 4.93 -14.55 -2.81
N ARG A 100 3.64 -14.19 -2.78
CA ARG A 100 2.59 -14.91 -3.51
C ARG A 100 2.63 -14.72 -5.02
N PHE A 101 3.33 -13.69 -5.49
CA PHE A 101 3.57 -13.45 -6.90
C PHE A 101 4.86 -14.14 -7.37
N GLU A 102 5.60 -14.78 -6.46
CA GLU A 102 6.91 -15.39 -6.71
C GLU A 102 7.90 -14.42 -7.37
N ALA A 103 7.86 -13.15 -6.95
CA ALA A 103 8.73 -12.12 -7.51
C ALA A 103 10.20 -12.45 -7.24
N GLN A 104 11.01 -12.48 -8.30
CA GLN A 104 12.45 -12.76 -8.20
C GLN A 104 13.25 -11.54 -7.74
N THR A 105 12.77 -10.33 -8.05
CA THR A 105 13.44 -9.08 -7.67
C THR A 105 12.40 -8.01 -7.42
N THR A 106 12.63 -7.21 -6.39
CA THR A 106 11.73 -6.13 -5.99
C THR A 106 12.50 -4.85 -5.72
N THR A 107 11.96 -3.70 -6.12
CA THR A 107 12.41 -2.39 -5.64
C THR A 107 11.22 -1.69 -5.00
N ALA A 108 11.35 -1.26 -3.74
CA ALA A 108 10.25 -0.63 -3.03
C ALA A 108 10.72 0.65 -2.34
N ASN A 109 9.89 1.69 -2.40
CA ASN A 109 10.11 2.95 -1.71
C ASN A 109 8.92 3.26 -0.80
N GLU A 110 9.20 3.70 0.43
CA GLU A 110 8.17 4.17 1.35
C GLU A 110 8.10 5.70 1.34
N VAL A 111 6.88 6.21 1.15
CA VAL A 111 6.56 7.63 1.20
C VAL A 111 5.64 7.89 2.39
N ARG A 112 6.04 8.80 3.27
CA ARG A 112 5.18 9.31 4.34
C ARG A 112 4.13 10.25 3.75
N ARG A 113 2.85 10.01 4.06
CA ARG A 113 1.70 10.78 3.54
C ARG A 113 1.09 11.61 4.65
N GLY A 114 0.72 12.85 4.33
CA GLY A 114 0.08 13.75 5.31
C GLY A 114 1.00 14.13 6.47
N ILE A 115 2.19 14.67 6.17
CA ILE A 115 3.10 15.18 7.21
C ILE A 115 2.41 16.34 7.94
N ILE A 116 2.08 16.14 9.20
CA ILE A 116 1.51 17.18 10.06
C ILE A 116 2.66 18.12 10.43
N ARG A 117 2.69 19.27 9.77
CA ARG A 117 3.56 20.37 10.19
C ARG A 117 2.91 21.02 11.41
N GLN A 118 3.61 21.01 12.54
CA GLN A 118 3.16 21.80 13.68
C GLN A 118 3.03 23.26 13.22
N ASN A 119 1.88 23.87 13.48
CA ASN A 119 1.69 25.28 13.19
C ASN A 119 2.51 26.07 14.23
N PRO A 120 3.51 26.87 13.83
CA PRO A 120 4.35 27.62 14.79
C PRO A 120 3.51 28.48 15.75
N ALA A 121 2.31 28.91 15.35
CA ALA A 121 1.38 29.65 16.20
C ALA A 121 0.83 28.85 17.40
N GLN A 122 0.80 27.51 17.34
CA GLN A 122 0.33 26.66 18.45
C GLN A 122 1.45 26.33 19.46
N GLU A 123 2.71 26.30 19.02
CA GLU A 123 3.88 26.16 19.90
C GLU A 123 4.08 27.42 20.75
N GLU A 124 4.00 28.62 20.14
CA GLU A 124 4.12 29.89 20.87
C GLU A 124 3.01 30.08 21.92
N ALA A 125 1.77 29.69 21.58
CA ALA A 125 0.65 29.76 22.51
C ALA A 125 0.83 28.82 23.72
N SER A 126 1.42 27.63 23.50
CA SER A 126 1.69 26.67 24.57
C SER A 126 2.84 27.13 25.47
N GLN A 127 3.91 27.71 24.91
CA GLN A 127 5.04 28.24 25.69
C GLN A 127 4.65 29.42 26.59
N ARG A 128 3.81 30.35 26.10
CA ARG A 128 3.32 31.47 26.92
C ARG A 128 2.51 31.05 28.15
N VAL A 129 1.77 29.94 28.05
CA VAL A 129 1.00 29.42 29.19
C VAL A 129 1.92 28.89 30.30
N TYR A 130 3.04 28.26 29.94
CA TYR A 130 4.02 27.76 30.91
C TYR A 130 4.92 28.87 31.50
N GLU A 131 5.16 29.96 30.78
CA GLU A 131 5.93 31.10 31.31
C GLU A 131 5.13 32.01 32.26
N THR A 132 3.81 31.84 32.33
CA THR A 132 2.92 32.65 33.19
C THR A 132 2.53 31.92 34.49
N LEU A 133 3.06 30.71 34.73
CA LEU A 133 2.92 29.93 35.98
C LEU A 133 4.22 29.98 36.78
#